data_AF-A0A2J8X845-F1
#
_entry.id   AF-A0A2J8X845-F1
#
_cell.length_a   1.000
_cell.length_b   1.000
_cell.length_c   1.000
_cell.angle_alpha   90.00
_cell.angle_beta   90.00
_cell.angle_gamma   90.00
#
_symmetry.space_group_name_H-M   'P 1'
#
loop_
_entity.id
_entity.type
_entity.pdbx_description
1 polymer ?
#
loop_
_entity_poly.entity_id
_entity_poly.type
_entity_poly.pdbx_seq_one_letter_code
_entity_poly.pdbx_strand_id
1 'polypeptide(L)'
;MGAFPASAPPLPFPTAHRKALVLRKLQPAASPLAVGPYSVSSANSYVRFDIIRRILTKVFGCNIVMVMGITDVDDKIIKRANEMNISPASLASLYEEDFKQDMAALKVLPPTVYLRVTENIPQIISFIEGIIARGHAYSTAKGNVYFDLKSRGDKYGKLVSVVPGPVGEAADSDKRHASDFALWKAAKPQEVFWASPWGPGRPGWHIECSAIASMVFGSQLDIHSGGIDLAFPHHENEIAQCEVFHQCEQWGNYFLHSGHLHVKGKEEKMSKSLKNYITIKDFLKTFSPDVFRFFCLRSSYRSAIDYSDSAMLQAQQLLLGLGSFLEDARAYMKGQLACGSVREAMLWERLSSTKRAVKAALADDFDTPRVVDAILGLAHHGNGQLRASPKKPGERPDRSDLLKPLSFDIEFGLPTAIKTAFKELPRHDLLQEPGGPRSPAVFGAIISYFEQFFETVGISLANQQCVSGDGSEATLHGVVDELVRFRQKVRQFVLAMPEATGDARRQQLLERQPLLEACDTLRRGLTAHGINIKKQYNIHVGTAGSKDKKTKISGLRMEHSHEPAHDKTHPCSSQSRLYVKASCRGC
;
A
#
# COMPACT_ATOMS: atom_id res chain seq x y z
N MET A 1 -30.15 -12.71 12.70
CA MET A 1 -29.37 -13.22 11.56
C MET A 1 -30.13 -12.87 10.28
N GLY A 2 -29.76 -11.77 9.62
CA GLY A 2 -30.29 -11.40 8.31
C GLY A 2 -29.16 -11.52 7.30
N ALA A 3 -29.38 -12.28 6.23
CA ALA A 3 -28.41 -12.50 5.17
C ALA A 3 -28.07 -11.17 4.47
N PHE A 4 -26.79 -10.88 4.32
CA PHE A 4 -26.31 -9.87 3.38
C PHE A 4 -26.77 -10.28 1.97
N PRO A 5 -27.39 -9.39 1.17
CA PRO A 5 -27.75 -9.73 -0.20
C PRO A 5 -26.49 -10.05 -1.00
N ALA A 6 -26.64 -11.07 -1.85
CA ALA A 6 -25.60 -11.67 -2.65
C ALA A 6 -24.84 -10.67 -3.54
N SER A 7 -23.54 -10.90 -3.65
CA SER A 7 -22.59 -10.44 -4.67
C SER A 7 -23.08 -9.33 -5.61
N ALA A 8 -22.58 -8.11 -5.36
CA ALA A 8 -22.55 -7.09 -6.40
C ALA A 8 -21.78 -7.63 -7.62
N PRO A 9 -22.17 -7.30 -8.86
CA PRO A 9 -21.44 -7.72 -10.06
C PRO A 9 -19.99 -7.20 -10.00
N PRO A 10 -19.02 -7.94 -10.58
CA PRO A 10 -17.64 -7.51 -10.62
C PRO A 10 -17.54 -6.14 -11.30
N LEU A 11 -16.77 -5.23 -10.69
CA LEU A 11 -16.60 -3.86 -11.18
C LEU A 11 -16.07 -3.89 -12.63
N PRO A 12 -16.82 -3.41 -13.63
CA PRO A 12 -16.27 -3.23 -14.97
C PRO A 12 -15.27 -2.07 -14.90
N PHE A 13 -13.98 -2.36 -15.08
CA PHE A 13 -12.93 -1.34 -15.10
C PHE A 13 -12.59 -0.96 -16.56
N PRO A 14 -13.20 0.08 -17.16
CA PRO A 14 -12.72 0.61 -18.42
C PRO A 14 -11.35 1.26 -18.22
N THR A 15 -10.37 0.78 -18.98
CA THR A 15 -9.01 1.31 -19.08
C THR A 15 -8.99 2.52 -20.01
N ALA A 16 -9.10 3.74 -19.47
CA ALA A 16 -8.60 4.99 -20.13
C ALA A 16 -8.90 6.30 -19.36
N HIS A 17 -9.81 6.32 -18.39
CA HIS A 17 -10.21 7.59 -17.75
C HIS A 17 -9.45 7.88 -16.45
N ARG A 18 -9.13 9.16 -16.21
CA ARG A 18 -8.69 9.64 -14.89
C ARG A 18 -9.82 9.33 -13.90
N LYS A 19 -9.53 8.63 -12.81
CA LYS A 19 -10.52 8.28 -11.78
C LYS A 19 -10.37 9.22 -10.59
N ALA A 20 -11.46 9.88 -10.23
CA ALA A 20 -11.57 10.69 -9.03
C ALA A 20 -11.84 9.79 -7.82
N LEU A 21 -10.92 9.74 -6.86
CA LEU A 21 -11.10 9.03 -5.60
C LEU A 21 -11.10 10.04 -4.47
N VAL A 22 -12.26 10.42 -3.95
CA VAL A 22 -12.31 11.17 -2.69
C VAL A 22 -12.11 10.16 -1.57
N LEU A 23 -11.01 10.34 -0.85
CA LEU A 23 -10.72 9.56 0.35
C LEU A 23 -10.80 10.48 1.55
N ARG A 24 -11.94 10.32 2.23
CA ARG A 24 -12.16 10.62 3.64
C ARG A 24 -11.98 12.07 4.07
N LYS A 25 -12.83 12.41 5.03
CA LYS A 25 -12.67 13.53 5.95
C LYS A 25 -11.71 13.17 7.09
N LEU A 26 -10.67 13.97 7.27
CA LEU A 26 -9.90 14.02 8.50
C LEU A 26 -10.78 14.62 9.59
N GLN A 27 -11.35 13.76 10.42
CA GLN A 27 -11.92 14.18 11.69
C GLN A 27 -10.99 13.81 12.83
N PRO A 28 -10.64 14.76 13.71
CA PRO A 28 -10.12 14.45 15.03
C PRO A 28 -11.24 13.84 15.92
N ALA A 29 -11.67 12.63 15.56
CA ALA A 29 -12.53 11.67 16.26
C ALA A 29 -13.90 12.11 16.84
N ALA A 30 -14.84 11.17 16.80
CA ALA A 30 -16.27 11.40 16.96
C ALA A 30 -16.80 11.63 18.41
N SER A 31 -15.98 11.98 19.41
CA SER A 31 -16.47 12.16 20.81
C SER A 31 -15.97 13.45 21.51
N PRO A 32 -16.72 14.03 22.49
CA PRO A 32 -16.32 15.22 23.26
C PRO A 32 -15.02 15.08 24.09
N LEU A 33 -14.40 13.89 24.08
CA LEU A 33 -13.10 13.54 24.68
C LEU A 33 -12.04 13.17 23.60
N ALA A 34 -12.32 13.37 22.31
CA ALA A 34 -11.67 12.64 21.21
C ALA A 34 -10.69 13.44 20.33
N VAL A 35 -10.52 14.74 20.54
CA VAL A 35 -9.42 15.48 19.91
C VAL A 35 -8.13 15.10 20.65
N GLY A 36 -7.35 14.22 20.03
CA GLY A 36 -6.25 13.46 20.66
C GLY A 36 -5.51 12.62 19.61
N PRO A 37 -4.47 11.84 20.00
CA PRO A 37 -3.67 11.05 19.05
C PRO A 37 -4.50 10.09 18.20
N TYR A 38 -4.10 9.81 16.96
CA TYR A 38 -4.82 8.87 16.10
C TYR A 38 -4.65 7.43 16.61
N SER A 39 -5.72 6.65 16.49
CA SER A 39 -5.74 5.26 16.92
C SER A 39 -5.58 4.30 15.75
N VAL A 40 -5.14 3.08 16.05
CA VAL A 40 -5.10 1.95 15.09
C VAL A 40 -6.47 1.72 14.45
N SER A 41 -7.56 1.93 15.19
CA SER A 41 -8.93 1.83 14.66
C SER A 41 -9.20 2.87 13.57
N SER A 42 -8.82 4.13 13.82
CA SER A 42 -8.95 5.17 12.79
C SER A 42 -8.01 4.96 11.60
N ALA A 43 -6.82 4.38 11.84
CA ALA A 43 -5.82 4.08 10.83
C ALA A 43 -6.24 2.95 9.88
N ASN A 44 -6.97 1.95 10.38
CA ASN A 44 -7.42 0.79 9.62
C ASN A 44 -8.13 1.18 8.31
N SER A 45 -9.06 2.16 8.34
CA SER A 45 -9.69 2.65 7.11
C SER A 45 -8.68 3.25 6.13
N TYR A 46 -7.76 4.09 6.60
CA TYR A 46 -6.78 4.74 5.74
C TYR A 46 -5.81 3.73 5.10
N VAL A 47 -5.35 2.75 5.87
CA VAL A 47 -4.47 1.68 5.37
C VAL A 47 -5.17 0.81 4.34
N ARG A 48 -6.42 0.39 4.59
CA ARG A 48 -7.21 -0.39 3.62
C ARG A 48 -7.44 0.36 2.32
N PHE A 49 -7.78 1.64 2.39
CA PHE A 49 -8.00 2.43 1.19
C PHE A 49 -6.71 2.81 0.48
N ASP A 50 -5.59 2.95 1.18
CA ASP A 50 -4.27 3.06 0.56
C ASP A 50 -3.90 1.78 -0.21
N ILE A 51 -4.20 0.60 0.35
CA ILE A 51 -4.04 -0.68 -0.35
C ILE A 51 -4.90 -0.71 -1.63
N ILE A 52 -6.19 -0.33 -1.54
CA ILE A 52 -7.09 -0.26 -2.72
C ILE A 52 -6.57 0.74 -3.75
N ARG A 53 -6.15 1.94 -3.33
CA ARG A 53 -5.56 2.95 -4.20
C ARG A 53 -4.35 2.39 -4.94
N ARG A 54 -3.45 1.70 -4.24
CA ARG A 54 -2.25 1.08 -4.83
C ARG A 54 -2.59 -0.04 -5.80
N ILE A 55 -3.59 -0.87 -5.51
CA ILE A 55 -4.08 -1.91 -6.42
C ILE A 55 -4.62 -1.26 -7.70
N LEU A 56 -5.49 -0.27 -7.56
CA LEU A 56 -6.06 0.45 -8.70
C LEU A 56 -4.99 1.10 -9.58
N THR A 57 -3.97 1.75 -8.98
CA THR A 57 -2.91 2.39 -9.75
C THR A 57 -1.91 1.41 -10.35
N LYS A 58 -1.35 0.49 -9.55
CA LYS A 58 -0.22 -0.36 -9.97
C LYS A 58 -0.66 -1.64 -10.69
N VAL A 59 -1.86 -2.16 -10.43
CA VAL A 59 -2.37 -3.41 -11.04
C VAL A 59 -3.34 -3.11 -12.20
N PHE A 60 -4.26 -2.16 -11.98
CA PHE A 60 -5.28 -1.81 -12.97
C PHE A 60 -4.96 -0.54 -13.78
N GLY A 61 -3.80 0.08 -13.56
CA GLY A 61 -3.33 1.22 -14.36
C GLY A 61 -4.23 2.46 -14.27
N CYS A 62 -5.01 2.61 -13.20
CA CYS A 62 -5.89 3.75 -13.01
C CYS A 62 -5.09 4.98 -12.56
N ASN A 63 -5.31 6.12 -13.22
CA ASN A 63 -4.80 7.41 -12.76
C ASN A 63 -5.72 7.95 -11.68
N ILE A 64 -5.25 8.01 -10.42
CA ILE A 64 -6.06 8.44 -9.29
C ILE A 64 -5.70 9.87 -8.86
N VAL A 65 -6.70 10.75 -8.86
CA VAL A 65 -6.65 12.03 -8.15
C VAL A 65 -7.35 11.85 -6.82
N MET A 66 -6.60 11.99 -5.72
CA MET A 66 -7.11 11.79 -4.37
C MET A 66 -7.23 13.09 -3.60
N VAL A 67 -8.44 13.42 -3.14
CA VAL A 67 -8.71 14.59 -2.30
C VAL A 67 -9.07 14.13 -0.89
N MET A 68 -8.50 14.81 0.10
CA MET A 68 -8.82 14.61 1.51
C MET A 68 -9.19 15.95 2.16
N GLY A 69 -10.41 16.05 2.69
CA GLY A 69 -10.84 17.22 3.45
C GLY A 69 -10.33 17.18 4.88
N ILE A 70 -9.81 18.30 5.41
CA ILE A 70 -9.40 18.46 6.81
C ILE A 70 -10.50 19.20 7.57
N THR A 71 -11.08 18.55 8.59
CA THR A 71 -11.97 19.23 9.53
C THR A 71 -11.10 19.93 10.57
N ASP A 72 -10.85 21.21 10.36
CA ASP A 72 -10.06 22.05 11.26
C ASP A 72 -10.91 23.01 12.09
N VAL A 73 -12.24 22.91 11.96
CA VAL A 73 -13.21 23.56 12.84
C VAL A 73 -14.41 22.65 13.09
N ASP A 74 -14.68 22.34 14.36
CA ASP A 74 -15.92 21.69 14.80
C ASP A 74 -16.19 21.93 16.29
N ASP A 75 -17.34 21.47 16.78
CA ASP A 75 -17.75 21.57 18.20
C ASP A 75 -16.70 20.99 19.16
N LYS A 76 -16.01 19.92 18.76
CA LYS A 76 -15.06 19.17 19.61
C LYS A 76 -13.69 19.81 19.63
N ILE A 77 -13.22 20.34 18.49
CA ILE A 77 -11.98 21.10 18.36
C ILE A 77 -12.10 22.37 19.19
N ILE A 78 -13.21 23.11 19.07
CA ILE A 78 -13.44 24.32 19.87
C ILE A 78 -13.45 23.98 21.35
N LYS A 79 -14.23 22.97 21.76
CA LYS A 79 -14.28 22.53 23.16
C LYS A 79 -12.90 22.13 23.69
N ARG A 80 -12.15 21.32 22.94
CA ARG A 80 -10.83 20.85 23.38
C ARG A 80 -9.80 21.98 23.43
N ALA A 81 -9.83 22.88 22.46
CA ALA A 81 -8.95 24.05 22.43
C ALA A 81 -9.16 24.93 23.67
N ASN A 82 -10.43 25.14 24.06
CA ASN A 82 -10.78 25.85 25.29
C ASN A 82 -10.28 25.10 26.55
N GLU A 83 -10.46 23.78 26.63
CA GLU A 83 -9.92 22.96 27.73
C GLU A 83 -8.39 23.05 27.84
N MET A 84 -7.69 23.22 26.72
CA MET A 84 -6.22 23.29 26.64
C MET A 84 -5.67 24.72 26.68
N ASN A 85 -6.53 25.74 26.77
CA ASN A 85 -6.17 27.16 26.70
C ASN A 85 -5.29 27.53 25.47
N ILE A 86 -5.65 26.99 24.30
CA ILE A 86 -4.98 27.28 23.01
C ILE A 86 -6.03 27.61 21.95
N SER A 87 -5.61 28.21 20.83
CA SER A 87 -6.54 28.50 19.74
C SER A 87 -7.01 27.21 19.03
N PRO A 88 -8.28 27.13 18.57
CA PRO A 88 -8.77 26.02 17.75
C PRO A 88 -7.92 25.77 16.51
N ALA A 89 -7.45 26.83 15.85
CA ALA A 89 -6.60 26.73 14.65
C ALA A 89 -5.23 26.11 14.96
N SER A 90 -4.60 26.49 16.09
CA SER A 90 -3.34 25.89 16.53
C SER A 90 -3.51 24.41 16.87
N LEU A 91 -4.61 24.06 17.55
CA LEU A 91 -4.90 22.68 17.90
C LEU A 91 -5.16 21.80 16.66
N ALA A 92 -5.95 22.32 15.71
CA ALA A 92 -6.22 21.63 14.46
C ALA A 92 -4.93 21.43 13.64
N SER A 93 -4.09 22.45 13.53
CA SER A 93 -2.80 22.37 12.82
C SER A 93 -1.86 21.33 13.44
N LEU A 94 -1.78 21.28 14.77
CA LEU A 94 -0.99 20.28 15.50
C LEU A 94 -1.45 18.86 15.16
N TYR A 95 -2.75 18.59 15.25
CA TYR A 95 -3.28 17.25 14.97
C TYR A 95 -3.34 16.90 13.49
N GLU A 96 -3.36 17.88 12.59
CA GLU A 96 -3.17 17.65 11.17
C GLU A 96 -1.74 17.16 10.87
N GLU A 97 -0.73 17.75 11.51
CA GLU A 97 0.66 17.33 11.31
C GLU A 97 0.92 15.95 11.94
N ASP A 98 0.46 15.73 13.18
CA ASP A 98 0.51 14.40 13.82
C ASP A 98 -0.16 13.34 12.95
N PHE A 99 -1.29 13.67 12.29
CA PHE A 99 -1.95 12.76 11.37
C PHE A 99 -1.05 12.36 10.20
N LYS A 100 -0.43 13.36 9.53
CA LYS A 100 0.41 13.12 8.36
C LYS A 100 1.59 12.24 8.73
N GLN A 101 2.20 12.49 9.89
CA GLN A 101 3.30 11.68 10.42
C GLN A 101 2.86 10.25 10.73
N ASP A 102 1.73 10.08 11.41
CA ASP A 102 1.17 8.75 11.73
C ASP A 102 0.83 7.96 10.45
N MET A 103 0.27 8.61 9.42
CA MET A 103 -0.02 7.97 8.13
C MET A 103 1.26 7.58 7.38
N ALA A 104 2.26 8.46 7.37
CA ALA A 104 3.57 8.17 6.78
C ALA A 104 4.24 6.98 7.49
N ALA A 105 4.17 6.92 8.82
CA ALA A 105 4.71 5.81 9.62
C ALA A 105 4.01 4.47 9.29
N LEU A 106 2.74 4.48 8.90
CA LEU A 106 1.98 3.33 8.41
C LEU A 106 2.11 3.08 6.90
N LYS A 107 3.02 3.80 6.23
CA LYS A 107 3.28 3.73 4.77
C LYS A 107 2.07 4.09 3.91
N VAL A 108 1.12 4.88 4.44
CA VAL A 108 -0.01 5.42 3.67
C VAL A 108 0.50 6.55 2.79
N LEU A 109 0.17 6.50 1.50
CA LEU A 109 0.55 7.56 0.56
C LEU A 109 -0.25 8.83 0.84
N PRO A 110 0.37 10.03 0.77
CA PRO A 110 -0.39 11.27 0.87
C PRO A 110 -1.41 11.38 -0.28
N PRO A 111 -2.57 12.01 -0.06
CA PRO A 111 -3.50 12.36 -1.12
C PRO A 111 -2.85 13.34 -2.10
N THR A 112 -3.47 13.52 -3.26
CA THR A 112 -3.04 14.53 -4.24
C THR A 112 -3.17 15.94 -3.67
N VAL A 113 -4.21 16.18 -2.87
CA VAL A 113 -4.43 17.47 -2.21
C VAL A 113 -5.14 17.30 -0.87
N TYR A 114 -4.72 18.10 0.10
CA TYR A 114 -5.43 18.33 1.36
C TYR A 114 -6.18 19.66 1.26
N LEU A 115 -7.44 19.70 1.69
CA LEU A 115 -8.25 20.91 1.68
C LEU A 115 -8.85 21.15 3.06
N ARG A 116 -8.48 22.27 3.71
CA ARG A 116 -9.01 22.64 5.02
C ARG A 116 -10.38 23.28 4.91
N VAL A 117 -11.24 23.04 5.89
CA VAL A 117 -12.57 23.66 5.94
C VAL A 117 -12.45 25.17 6.11
N THR A 118 -11.59 25.64 7.03
CA THR A 118 -11.44 27.08 7.30
C THR A 118 -10.90 27.88 6.10
N GLU A 119 -10.18 27.22 5.19
CA GLU A 119 -9.65 27.81 3.96
C GLU A 119 -10.68 27.86 2.81
N ASN A 120 -11.83 27.17 2.96
CA ASN A 120 -12.84 27.00 1.91
C ASN A 120 -14.23 27.52 2.32
N ILE A 121 -14.30 28.39 3.33
CA ILE A 121 -15.55 28.94 3.85
C ILE A 121 -16.39 29.68 2.77
N PRO A 122 -15.82 30.56 1.93
CA PRO A 122 -16.60 31.23 0.89
C PRO A 122 -17.29 30.25 -0.08
N GLN A 123 -16.59 29.18 -0.46
CA GLN A 123 -17.12 28.13 -1.33
C GLN A 123 -18.23 27.35 -0.63
N ILE A 124 -18.08 27.06 0.67
CA ILE A 124 -19.13 26.41 1.46
C ILE A 124 -20.37 27.29 1.55
N ILE A 125 -20.23 28.59 1.82
CA ILE A 125 -21.35 29.54 1.85
C ILE A 125 -22.07 29.55 0.50
N SER A 126 -21.33 29.70 -0.61
CA SER A 126 -21.91 29.69 -1.96
C SER A 126 -22.64 28.38 -2.29
N PHE A 127 -22.09 27.25 -1.81
CA PHE A 127 -22.74 25.96 -1.96
C PHE A 127 -24.08 25.90 -1.23
N ILE A 128 -24.14 26.42 0.00
CA ILE A 128 -25.37 26.50 0.80
C ILE A 128 -26.40 27.44 0.14
N GLU A 129 -25.98 28.62 -0.33
CA GLU A 129 -26.83 29.54 -1.09
C GLU A 129 -27.45 28.84 -2.30
N GLY A 130 -26.66 28.01 -3.00
CA GLY A 130 -27.14 27.18 -4.09
C GLY A 130 -28.23 26.18 -3.66
N ILE A 131 -28.07 25.51 -2.52
CA ILE A 131 -29.10 24.58 -2.02
C ILE A 131 -30.39 25.35 -1.65
N ILE A 132 -30.27 26.52 -1.01
CA ILE A 132 -31.41 27.39 -0.68
C ILE A 132 -32.13 27.86 -1.94
N ALA A 133 -31.40 28.33 -2.95
CA ALA A 133 -31.97 28.80 -4.21
C ALA A 133 -32.78 27.72 -4.95
N ARG A 134 -32.50 26.44 -4.66
CA ARG A 134 -33.22 25.27 -5.22
C ARG A 134 -34.36 24.79 -4.32
N GLY A 135 -34.66 25.48 -3.23
CA GLY A 135 -35.79 25.19 -2.34
C GLY A 135 -35.57 24.03 -1.37
N HIS A 136 -34.33 23.58 -1.18
CA HIS A 136 -34.00 22.41 -0.34
C HIS A 136 -33.29 22.76 0.98
N ALA A 137 -33.22 24.05 1.30
CA ALA A 137 -32.70 24.52 2.58
C ALA A 137 -33.41 25.80 3.00
N TYR A 138 -33.39 26.07 4.30
CA TYR A 138 -33.99 27.27 4.88
C TYR A 138 -33.11 27.83 6.00
N SER A 139 -33.08 29.15 6.11
CA SER A 139 -32.48 29.86 7.24
C SER A 139 -33.50 30.11 8.35
N THR A 140 -33.03 30.20 9.59
CA THR A 140 -33.85 30.53 10.75
C THR A 140 -33.56 31.96 11.23
N ALA A 141 -34.46 32.51 12.05
CA ALA A 141 -34.24 33.82 12.69
C ALA A 141 -33.03 33.83 13.63
N LYS A 142 -32.59 32.66 14.13
CA LYS A 142 -31.38 32.52 14.95
C LYS A 142 -30.08 32.48 14.12
N GLY A 143 -30.16 32.48 12.78
CA GLY A 143 -29.01 32.44 11.87
C GLY A 143 -28.52 31.03 11.50
N ASN A 144 -29.22 29.97 11.90
CA ASN A 144 -28.93 28.61 11.45
C ASN A 144 -29.46 28.41 10.02
N VAL A 145 -28.83 27.50 9.27
CA VAL A 145 -29.36 27.00 7.99
C VAL A 145 -29.47 25.49 8.05
N TYR A 146 -30.63 24.96 7.71
CA TYR A 146 -30.91 23.53 7.70
C TYR A 146 -31.24 23.05 6.30
N PHE A 147 -30.85 21.81 6.01
CA PHE A 147 -31.32 21.08 4.85
C PHE A 147 -32.74 20.57 5.15
N ASP A 148 -33.69 20.91 4.28
CA ASP A 148 -35.09 20.51 4.40
C ASP A 148 -35.24 19.08 3.88
N LEU A 149 -35.27 18.10 4.78
CA LEU A 149 -35.34 16.71 4.34
C LEU A 149 -36.68 16.37 3.69
N LYS A 150 -37.75 17.04 4.12
CA LYS A 150 -39.09 16.86 3.55
C LYS A 150 -39.14 17.32 2.10
N SER A 151 -38.46 18.42 1.76
CA SER A 151 -38.34 18.89 0.38
C SER A 151 -37.64 17.88 -0.54
N ARG A 152 -36.77 17.03 0.02
CA ARG A 152 -36.02 16.01 -0.73
C ARG A 152 -36.88 14.77 -1.01
N GLY A 153 -37.86 14.48 -0.16
CA GLY A 153 -38.84 13.41 -0.36
C GLY A 153 -38.20 12.02 -0.39
N ASP A 154 -38.72 11.18 -1.29
CA ASP A 154 -38.31 9.78 -1.51
C ASP A 154 -36.90 9.62 -2.09
N LYS A 155 -36.27 10.72 -2.54
CA LYS A 155 -34.91 10.72 -3.10
C LYS A 155 -33.80 10.73 -2.04
N TYR A 156 -34.14 10.64 -0.76
CA TYR A 156 -33.20 10.51 0.37
C TYR A 156 -33.17 9.07 0.89
N GLY A 157 -32.01 8.57 1.32
CA GLY A 157 -31.84 7.17 1.70
C GLY A 157 -31.37 6.29 0.54
N LYS A 158 -30.64 6.85 -0.43
CA LYS A 158 -30.14 6.10 -1.60
C LYS A 158 -29.00 5.16 -1.24
N LEU A 159 -28.19 5.52 -0.23
CA LEU A 159 -26.99 4.77 0.14
C LEU A 159 -27.29 3.70 1.19
N VAL A 160 -28.24 3.96 2.09
CA VAL A 160 -28.64 3.00 3.15
C VAL A 160 -30.02 2.44 2.93
N SER A 161 -30.18 1.12 3.08
CA SER A 161 -31.47 0.43 2.85
C SER A 161 -32.57 0.82 3.83
N VAL A 162 -32.21 1.30 5.02
CA VAL A 162 -33.14 1.78 6.03
C VAL A 162 -32.55 3.05 6.63
N VAL A 163 -33.27 4.16 6.48
CA VAL A 163 -32.94 5.41 7.15
C VAL A 163 -33.36 5.29 8.62
N PRO A 164 -32.42 5.35 9.58
CA PRO A 164 -32.77 5.39 10.99
C PRO A 164 -33.73 6.53 11.31
N GLY A 165 -34.72 6.29 12.16
CA GLY A 165 -35.64 7.33 12.63
C GLY A 165 -34.91 8.48 13.32
N PRO A 166 -35.51 9.68 13.38
CA PRO A 166 -34.89 10.82 14.04
C PRO A 166 -34.62 10.50 15.51
N VAL A 167 -33.37 10.71 15.93
CA VAL A 167 -33.01 10.67 17.35
C VAL A 167 -33.53 11.96 17.99
N GLY A 168 -34.14 11.85 19.18
CA GLY A 168 -34.89 12.93 19.83
C GLY A 168 -34.20 14.31 19.78
N GLU A 169 -35.00 15.35 19.55
CA GLU A 169 -34.50 16.71 19.42
C GLU A 169 -34.07 17.29 20.77
N ALA A 170 -33.03 18.11 20.76
CA ALA A 170 -32.72 18.97 21.89
C ALA A 170 -33.87 19.97 22.10
N ALA A 171 -34.19 20.29 23.35
CA ALA A 171 -35.28 21.18 23.72
C ALA A 171 -35.20 22.61 23.13
N ASP A 172 -34.06 23.00 22.53
CA ASP A 172 -33.80 24.33 21.94
C ASP A 172 -33.58 24.27 20.40
N SER A 173 -34.09 23.23 19.74
CA SER A 173 -34.05 23.11 18.27
C SER A 173 -34.94 24.18 17.59
N ASP A 174 -34.42 24.91 16.61
CA ASP A 174 -35.16 25.82 15.73
C ASP A 174 -35.40 25.22 14.32
N LYS A 175 -35.29 23.90 14.21
CA LYS A 175 -35.60 23.15 12.99
C LYS A 175 -37.11 23.11 12.76
N ARG A 176 -37.52 23.05 11.50
CA ARG A 176 -38.90 22.70 11.10
C ARG A 176 -39.20 21.23 11.38
N HIS A 177 -38.22 20.35 11.16
CA HIS A 177 -38.36 18.91 11.37
C HIS A 177 -37.12 18.30 12.05
N ALA A 178 -37.36 17.30 12.91
CA ALA A 178 -36.30 16.62 13.68
C ALA A 178 -35.21 15.97 12.81
N SER A 179 -35.60 15.50 11.63
CA SER A 179 -34.71 14.87 10.65
C SER A 179 -33.83 15.85 9.89
N ASP A 180 -34.14 17.16 9.92
CA ASP A 180 -33.36 18.16 9.20
C ASP A 180 -31.96 18.27 9.83
N PHE A 181 -30.94 18.46 8.99
CA PHE A 181 -29.55 18.55 9.42
C PHE A 181 -28.94 19.91 9.07
N ALA A 182 -28.03 20.37 9.92
CA ALA A 182 -27.44 21.70 9.79
C ALA A 182 -26.49 21.76 8.58
N LEU A 183 -26.69 22.78 7.75
CA LEU A 183 -25.75 23.25 6.74
C LEU A 183 -24.86 24.36 7.29
N TRP A 184 -25.44 25.27 8.08
CA TRP A 184 -24.75 26.35 8.77
C TRP A 184 -25.24 26.44 10.20
N LYS A 185 -24.33 26.61 11.15
CA LYS A 185 -24.63 26.79 12.56
C LYS A 185 -24.30 28.22 12.96
N ALA A 186 -25.28 28.93 13.51
CA ALA A 186 -25.07 30.25 14.09
C ALA A 186 -24.00 30.19 15.20
N ALA A 187 -23.17 31.23 15.28
CA ALA A 187 -22.10 31.29 16.26
C ALA A 187 -22.68 31.47 17.67
N LYS A 188 -22.19 30.69 18.63
CA LYS A 188 -22.43 30.96 20.05
C LYS A 188 -21.42 32.00 20.57
N PRO A 189 -21.71 32.68 21.70
CA PRO A 189 -20.76 33.60 22.30
C PRO A 189 -19.39 32.95 22.48
N GLN A 190 -18.34 33.67 22.09
CA GLN A 190 -16.93 33.24 22.20
C GLN A 190 -16.52 32.04 21.31
N GLU A 191 -17.38 31.54 20.42
CA GLU A 191 -16.98 30.59 19.38
C GLU A 191 -16.29 31.29 18.21
N VAL A 192 -15.42 30.56 17.50
CA VAL A 192 -14.88 31.00 16.21
C VAL A 192 -16.01 31.03 15.17
N PHE A 193 -16.04 32.08 14.35
CA PHE A 193 -17.08 32.28 13.35
C PHE A 193 -16.55 32.95 12.09
N TRP A 194 -17.37 32.88 11.04
CA TRP A 194 -17.22 33.60 9.79
C TRP A 194 -18.50 34.37 9.49
N ALA A 195 -18.35 35.52 8.82
CA ALA A 195 -19.49 36.27 8.30
C ALA A 195 -20.18 35.48 7.17
N SER A 196 -21.50 35.49 7.16
CA SER A 196 -22.32 34.86 6.13
C SER A 196 -23.61 35.66 5.91
N PRO A 197 -24.37 35.41 4.82
CA PRO A 197 -25.68 36.02 4.59
C PRO A 197 -26.69 35.79 5.72
N TRP A 198 -26.47 34.76 6.55
CA TRP A 198 -27.35 34.38 7.66
C TRP A 198 -26.82 34.85 9.02
N GLY A 199 -25.81 35.73 9.02
CA GLY A 199 -25.11 36.21 10.21
C GLY A 199 -23.83 35.41 10.54
N PRO A 200 -23.17 35.73 11.67
CA PRO A 200 -21.95 35.04 12.07
C PRO A 200 -22.23 33.57 12.40
N GLY A 201 -21.42 32.67 11.86
CA GLY A 201 -21.55 31.23 12.14
C GLY A 201 -20.42 30.40 11.56
N ARG A 202 -20.66 29.10 11.41
CA ARG A 202 -19.71 28.13 10.87
C ARG A 202 -20.43 26.99 10.16
N PRO A 203 -19.74 26.24 9.28
CA PRO A 203 -20.37 25.16 8.55
C PRO A 203 -20.82 24.01 9.45
N GLY A 204 -21.85 23.29 9.00
CA GLY A 204 -22.25 22.00 9.54
C GLY A 204 -21.36 20.87 9.03
N TRP A 205 -21.24 19.81 9.81
CA TRP A 205 -20.30 18.72 9.54
C TRP A 205 -20.44 18.09 8.13
N HIS A 206 -21.65 17.96 7.60
CA HIS A 206 -21.87 17.32 6.29
C HIS A 206 -21.49 18.21 5.10
N ILE A 207 -21.84 19.50 5.17
CA ILE A 207 -21.73 20.43 4.03
C ILE A 207 -20.28 20.66 3.59
N GLU A 208 -19.36 20.55 4.53
CA GLU A 208 -17.92 20.70 4.31
C GLU A 208 -17.40 19.75 3.23
N CYS A 209 -17.75 18.46 3.33
CA CYS A 209 -17.29 17.45 2.38
C CYS A 209 -17.94 17.64 1.01
N SER A 210 -19.24 17.93 0.98
CA SER A 210 -19.99 18.20 -0.25
C SER A 210 -19.43 19.36 -1.05
N ALA A 211 -19.18 20.49 -0.39
CA ALA A 211 -18.63 21.68 -1.03
C ALA A 211 -17.18 21.45 -1.52
N ILE A 212 -16.33 20.86 -0.67
CA ILE A 212 -14.92 20.59 -1.01
C ILE A 212 -14.81 19.58 -2.17
N ALA A 213 -15.58 18.48 -2.12
CA ALA A 213 -15.56 17.48 -3.18
C ALA A 213 -16.13 18.06 -4.49
N SER A 214 -17.20 18.85 -4.42
CA SER A 214 -17.79 19.53 -5.58
C SER A 214 -16.87 20.57 -6.19
N MET A 215 -16.05 21.26 -5.40
CA MET A 215 -15.07 22.21 -5.92
C MET A 215 -14.01 21.54 -6.80
N VAL A 216 -13.63 20.30 -6.47
CA VAL A 216 -12.58 19.58 -7.22
C VAL A 216 -13.16 18.74 -8.36
N PHE A 217 -14.31 18.09 -8.14
CA PHE A 217 -14.85 17.08 -9.05
C PHE A 217 -16.19 17.48 -9.68
N GLY A 218 -16.79 18.59 -9.26
CA GLY A 218 -18.08 19.04 -9.77
C GLY A 218 -19.18 18.02 -9.50
N SER A 219 -19.99 17.77 -10.53
CA SER A 219 -21.17 16.91 -10.49
C SER A 219 -20.89 15.42 -10.73
N GLN A 220 -19.62 15.04 -10.98
CA GLN A 220 -19.24 13.68 -11.34
C GLN A 220 -18.10 13.17 -10.45
N LEU A 221 -18.43 12.31 -9.49
CA LEU A 221 -17.47 11.64 -8.62
C LEU A 221 -17.44 10.13 -8.92
N ASP A 222 -16.26 9.57 -9.18
CA ASP A 222 -16.16 8.12 -9.42
C ASP A 222 -16.27 7.35 -8.10
N ILE A 223 -15.38 7.63 -7.15
CA ILE A 223 -15.30 6.89 -5.90
C ILE A 223 -15.28 7.84 -4.71
N HIS A 224 -16.22 7.64 -3.79
CA HIS A 224 -16.23 8.25 -2.47
C HIS A 224 -16.00 7.17 -1.40
N SER A 225 -15.28 7.48 -0.32
CA SER A 225 -14.88 6.44 0.63
C SER A 225 -14.70 6.92 2.07
N GLY A 226 -14.95 6.02 3.02
CA GLY A 226 -14.93 6.31 4.45
C GLY A 226 -15.09 5.07 5.33
N GLY A 227 -15.13 5.25 6.65
CA GLY A 227 -15.55 4.19 7.56
C GLY A 227 -17.05 3.89 7.41
N ILE A 228 -17.50 2.67 7.72
CA ILE A 228 -18.92 2.32 7.64
C ILE A 228 -19.84 3.19 8.51
N ASP A 229 -19.31 3.80 9.57
CA ASP A 229 -19.99 4.81 10.39
C ASP A 229 -20.29 6.12 9.64
N LEU A 230 -19.62 6.37 8.51
CA LEU A 230 -19.90 7.52 7.65
C LEU A 230 -20.96 7.23 6.60
N ALA A 231 -21.36 5.97 6.38
CA ALA A 231 -22.44 5.66 5.44
C ALA A 231 -23.73 6.44 5.80
N PHE A 232 -24.08 6.45 7.09
CA PHE A 232 -25.18 7.24 7.61
C PHE A 232 -24.82 7.91 8.94
N PRO A 233 -25.19 9.19 9.16
CA PRO A 233 -25.87 10.06 8.20
C PRO A 233 -24.92 10.75 7.21
N HIS A 234 -23.60 10.60 7.35
CA HIS A 234 -22.65 11.51 6.70
C HIS A 234 -22.69 11.49 5.17
N HIS A 235 -22.37 10.37 4.53
CA HIS A 235 -22.34 10.24 3.08
C HIS A 235 -23.75 10.31 2.47
N GLU A 236 -24.79 9.83 3.16
CA GLU A 236 -26.18 10.02 2.73
C GLU A 236 -26.55 11.51 2.64
N ASN A 237 -26.14 12.31 3.63
CA ASN A 237 -26.33 13.76 3.60
C ASN A 237 -25.50 14.41 2.49
N GLU A 238 -24.27 13.94 2.24
CA GLU A 238 -23.45 14.45 1.14
C GLU A 238 -24.09 14.20 -0.23
N ILE A 239 -24.61 13.00 -0.46
CA ILE A 239 -25.35 12.66 -1.69
C ILE A 239 -26.52 13.62 -1.87
N ALA A 240 -27.33 13.82 -0.82
CA ALA A 240 -28.49 14.71 -0.88
C ALA A 240 -28.09 16.17 -1.19
N GLN A 241 -27.05 16.68 -0.53
CA GLN A 241 -26.53 18.03 -0.73
C GLN A 241 -25.97 18.22 -2.14
N CYS A 242 -25.13 17.29 -2.60
CA CYS A 242 -24.48 17.37 -3.91
C CYS A 242 -25.46 17.19 -5.06
N GLU A 243 -26.36 16.22 -5.01
CA GLU A 243 -27.35 15.99 -6.08
C GLU A 243 -28.31 17.18 -6.21
N VAL A 244 -28.73 17.77 -5.08
CA VAL A 244 -29.51 19.01 -5.11
C VAL A 244 -28.70 20.13 -5.74
N PHE A 245 -27.49 20.40 -5.25
CA PHE A 245 -26.68 21.51 -5.74
C PHE A 245 -26.35 21.36 -7.24
N HIS A 246 -25.95 20.18 -7.68
CA HIS A 246 -25.60 19.93 -9.08
C HIS A 246 -26.80 19.66 -9.99
N GLN A 247 -28.01 19.55 -9.44
CA GLN A 247 -29.23 19.15 -10.16
C GLN A 247 -29.02 17.85 -10.95
N CYS A 248 -28.40 16.86 -10.32
CA CYS A 248 -28.15 15.55 -10.92
C CYS A 248 -28.82 14.43 -10.12
N GLU A 249 -29.07 13.30 -10.80
CA GLU A 249 -29.68 12.12 -10.15
C GLU A 249 -28.65 11.19 -9.50
N GLN A 250 -27.39 11.29 -9.88
CA GLN A 250 -26.30 10.47 -9.35
C GLN A 250 -25.02 11.31 -9.31
N TRP A 251 -24.65 11.75 -8.11
CA TRP A 251 -23.42 12.51 -7.91
C TRP A 251 -22.16 11.62 -7.88
N GLY A 252 -22.25 10.48 -7.18
CA GLY A 252 -21.14 9.55 -7.00
C GLY A 252 -21.46 8.14 -7.53
N ASN A 253 -20.53 7.51 -8.25
CA ASN A 253 -20.74 6.17 -8.83
C ASN A 253 -20.53 5.05 -7.82
N TYR A 254 -19.50 5.15 -6.97
CA TYR A 254 -19.14 4.11 -6.02
C TYR A 254 -18.86 4.69 -4.64
N PHE A 255 -19.53 4.15 -3.62
CA PHE A 255 -19.27 4.46 -2.22
C PHE A 255 -18.66 3.25 -1.52
N LEU A 256 -17.40 3.37 -1.12
CA LEU A 256 -16.65 2.29 -0.48
C LEU A 256 -16.53 2.56 1.02
N HIS A 257 -17.05 1.63 1.82
CA HIS A 257 -17.02 1.74 3.28
C HIS A 257 -16.20 0.63 3.91
N SER A 258 -15.20 1.02 4.72
CA SER A 258 -14.40 0.04 5.45
C SER A 258 -15.11 -0.40 6.73
N GLY A 259 -15.09 -1.70 7.02
CA GLY A 259 -15.59 -2.23 8.28
C GLY A 259 -14.81 -1.73 9.51
N HIS A 260 -15.43 -1.83 10.68
CA HIS A 260 -14.83 -1.38 11.94
C HIS A 260 -13.65 -2.25 12.39
N LEU A 261 -12.81 -1.67 13.27
CA LEU A 261 -11.82 -2.41 14.04
C LEU A 261 -12.24 -2.40 15.52
N HIS A 262 -12.59 -3.56 16.05
CA HIS A 262 -12.95 -3.78 17.46
C HIS A 262 -11.75 -4.30 18.25
N VAL A 263 -11.77 -4.24 19.59
CA VAL A 263 -10.82 -5.01 20.42
C VAL A 263 -11.50 -6.30 20.82
N LYS A 264 -10.83 -7.45 20.64
CA LYS A 264 -11.34 -8.76 21.02
C LYS A 264 -11.84 -8.77 22.47
N GLY A 265 -13.07 -9.27 22.68
CA GLY A 265 -13.72 -9.34 23.99
C GLY A 265 -14.56 -8.11 24.37
N LYS A 266 -14.65 -7.10 23.49
CA LYS A 266 -15.62 -6.00 23.59
C LYS A 266 -16.38 -5.90 22.27
N GLU A 267 -17.70 -6.00 22.32
CA GLU A 267 -18.55 -5.71 21.14
C GLU A 267 -18.43 -4.23 20.70
N GLU A 268 -17.95 -3.37 21.59
CA GLU A 268 -17.78 -1.95 21.33
C GLU A 268 -16.52 -1.66 20.48
N LYS A 269 -16.72 -0.86 19.42
CA LYS A 269 -15.66 -0.24 18.60
C LYS A 269 -14.60 0.45 19.46
N MET A 270 -13.33 0.28 19.06
CA MET A 270 -12.24 1.10 19.59
C MET A 270 -12.55 2.58 19.39
N SER A 271 -12.74 3.31 20.48
CA SER A 271 -13.02 4.74 20.42
C SER A 271 -12.36 5.49 21.58
N LYS A 272 -11.98 6.74 21.32
CA LYS A 272 -11.36 7.58 22.36
C LYS A 272 -12.34 7.87 23.51
N SER A 273 -13.65 7.93 23.21
CA SER A 273 -14.74 8.01 24.20
C SER A 273 -14.67 6.91 25.24
N LEU A 274 -14.39 5.68 24.80
CA LEU A 274 -14.40 4.48 25.63
C LEU A 274 -13.05 4.20 26.28
N LYS A 275 -12.05 5.09 26.08
CA LYS A 275 -10.65 4.96 26.56
C LYS A 275 -10.00 3.60 26.25
N ASN A 276 -10.53 2.86 25.27
CA ASN A 276 -10.13 1.49 24.91
C ASN A 276 -9.36 1.47 23.58
N TYR A 277 -8.50 2.46 23.33
CA TYR A 277 -7.83 2.63 22.05
C TYR A 277 -6.32 2.55 22.18
N ILE A 278 -5.68 2.01 21.14
CA ILE A 278 -4.22 1.98 21.01
C ILE A 278 -3.83 3.08 20.04
N THR A 279 -2.90 3.95 20.44
CA THR A 279 -2.36 4.98 19.54
C THR A 279 -1.48 4.34 18.47
N ILE A 280 -1.31 4.99 17.32
CA ILE A 280 -0.41 4.49 16.27
C ILE A 280 1.04 4.45 16.80
N LYS A 281 1.46 5.47 17.55
CA LYS A 281 2.78 5.53 18.18
C LYS A 281 3.02 4.37 19.15
N ASP A 282 2.03 3.99 19.97
CA ASP A 282 2.17 2.85 20.89
C ASP A 282 2.13 1.51 20.15
N PHE A 283 1.28 1.38 19.14
CA PHE A 283 1.21 0.20 18.29
C PHE A 283 2.57 -0.10 17.62
N LEU A 284 3.21 0.94 17.08
CA LEU A 284 4.49 0.84 16.38
C LEU A 284 5.68 0.48 17.28
N LYS A 285 5.52 0.53 18.62
CA LYS A 285 6.53 0.00 19.56
C LYS A 285 6.56 -1.53 19.58
N THR A 286 5.44 -2.17 19.23
CA THR A 286 5.28 -3.64 19.33
C THR A 286 5.26 -4.32 17.98
N PHE A 287 4.61 -3.72 16.98
CA PHE A 287 4.44 -4.30 15.65
C PHE A 287 4.88 -3.33 14.56
N SER A 288 5.48 -3.85 13.50
CA SER A 288 5.88 -3.03 12.35
C SER A 288 4.66 -2.61 11.52
N PRO A 289 4.76 -1.53 10.73
CA PRO A 289 3.70 -1.16 9.81
C PRO A 289 3.42 -2.25 8.77
N ASP A 290 4.43 -3.05 8.38
CA ASP A 290 4.26 -4.17 7.45
C ASP A 290 3.38 -5.27 8.04
N VAL A 291 3.51 -5.55 9.34
CA VAL A 291 2.62 -6.51 10.04
C VAL A 291 1.18 -5.99 10.06
N PHE A 292 0.97 -4.70 10.33
CA PHE A 292 -0.38 -4.11 10.29
C PHE A 292 -1.01 -4.18 8.91
N ARG A 293 -0.25 -3.84 7.87
CA ARG A 293 -0.72 -3.90 6.48
C ARG A 293 -1.04 -5.33 6.08
N PHE A 294 -0.19 -6.30 6.43
CA PHE A 294 -0.46 -7.71 6.18
C PHE A 294 -1.71 -8.21 6.93
N PHE A 295 -1.89 -7.77 8.18
CA PHE A 295 -3.11 -8.01 8.95
C PHE A 295 -4.36 -7.45 8.25
N CYS A 296 -4.30 -6.24 7.67
CA CYS A 296 -5.41 -5.69 6.89
C CYS A 296 -5.71 -6.53 5.63
N LEU A 297 -4.69 -7.04 4.93
CA LEU A 297 -4.87 -7.87 3.72
C LEU A 297 -5.58 -9.20 3.99
N ARG A 298 -5.47 -9.73 5.21
CA ARG A 298 -6.06 -11.00 5.65
C ARG A 298 -7.58 -10.98 5.78
N SER A 299 -8.23 -9.84 5.57
CA SER A 299 -9.68 -9.70 5.62
C SER A 299 -10.19 -8.79 4.50
N SER A 300 -11.45 -8.94 4.10
CA SER A 300 -12.07 -7.98 3.19
C SER A 300 -12.08 -6.58 3.81
N TYR A 301 -11.84 -5.55 3.01
CA TYR A 301 -11.89 -4.17 3.49
C TYR A 301 -13.28 -3.80 4.04
N ARG A 302 -14.35 -4.50 3.63
CA ARG A 302 -15.74 -4.29 4.06
C ARG A 302 -16.03 -4.93 5.42
N SER A 303 -15.28 -5.96 5.80
CA SER A 303 -15.52 -6.72 7.02
C SER A 303 -15.02 -5.96 8.25
N ALA A 304 -15.79 -6.06 9.34
CA ALA A 304 -15.26 -5.73 10.65
C ALA A 304 -14.15 -6.73 11.02
N ILE A 305 -13.10 -6.27 11.71
CA ILE A 305 -12.06 -7.15 12.25
C ILE A 305 -11.93 -6.92 13.75
N ASP A 306 -11.66 -8.01 14.48
CA ASP A 306 -11.25 -7.95 15.87
C ASP A 306 -9.72 -7.84 15.98
N TYR A 307 -9.25 -6.71 16.50
CA TYR A 307 -7.88 -6.53 16.90
C TYR A 307 -7.60 -7.35 18.17
N SER A 308 -6.52 -8.13 18.12
CA SER A 308 -5.92 -8.78 19.29
C SER A 308 -4.44 -9.01 19.04
N ASP A 309 -3.64 -9.03 20.10
CA ASP A 309 -2.21 -9.34 19.99
C ASP A 309 -1.97 -10.70 19.33
N SER A 310 -2.84 -11.69 19.60
CA SER A 310 -2.78 -12.99 18.94
C SER A 310 -2.96 -12.90 17.42
N ALA A 311 -3.89 -12.07 16.94
CA ALA A 311 -4.12 -11.90 15.51
C ALA A 311 -2.96 -11.15 14.83
N MET A 312 -2.38 -10.17 15.51
CA MET A 312 -1.18 -9.46 15.05
C MET A 312 0.04 -10.37 15.00
N LEU A 313 0.25 -11.21 16.03
CA LEU A 313 1.32 -12.20 16.07
C LEU A 313 1.16 -13.24 14.95
N GLN A 314 -0.06 -13.70 14.66
CA GLN A 314 -0.32 -14.58 13.52
C GLN A 314 0.07 -13.92 12.19
N ALA A 315 -0.31 -12.65 11.98
CA ALA A 315 0.09 -11.89 10.79
C ALA A 315 1.62 -11.75 10.69
N GLN A 316 2.30 -11.49 11.82
CA GLN A 316 3.75 -11.40 11.89
C GLN A 316 4.43 -12.72 11.53
N GLN A 317 3.95 -13.85 12.08
CA GLN A 317 4.50 -15.18 11.81
C GLN A 317 4.36 -15.56 10.33
N LEU A 318 3.22 -15.26 9.70
CA LEU A 318 3.01 -15.49 8.27
C LEU A 318 3.96 -14.64 7.42
N LEU A 319 4.15 -13.37 7.79
CA LEU A 319 5.07 -12.47 7.09
C LEU A 319 6.53 -12.93 7.23
N LEU A 320 6.95 -13.36 8.42
CA LEU A 320 8.25 -13.97 8.68
C LEU A 320 8.45 -15.24 7.84
N GLY A 321 7.45 -16.12 7.78
CA GLY A 321 7.51 -17.34 6.98
C GLY A 321 7.69 -17.07 5.47
N LEU A 322 7.04 -16.02 4.96
CA LEU A 322 7.26 -15.55 3.59
C LEU A 322 8.68 -15.02 3.39
N GLY A 323 9.19 -14.23 4.34
CA GLY A 323 10.57 -13.74 4.33
C GLY A 323 11.58 -14.89 4.30
N SER A 324 11.43 -15.88 5.18
CA SER A 324 12.27 -17.08 5.21
C SER A 324 12.24 -17.87 3.91
N PHE A 325 11.07 -18.04 3.30
CA PHE A 325 10.97 -18.69 1.99
C PHE A 325 11.76 -17.94 0.90
N LEU A 326 11.66 -16.61 0.87
CA LEU A 326 12.40 -15.81 -0.10
C LEU A 326 13.92 -15.93 0.09
N GLU A 327 14.39 -15.95 1.34
CA GLU A 327 15.81 -16.15 1.64
C GLU A 327 16.30 -17.56 1.27
N ASP A 328 15.53 -18.61 1.58
CA ASP A 328 15.83 -19.98 1.16
C ASP A 328 15.89 -20.09 -0.38
N ALA A 329 14.94 -19.45 -1.07
CA ALA A 329 14.91 -19.40 -2.53
C ALA A 329 16.13 -18.66 -3.11
N ARG A 330 16.55 -17.53 -2.51
CA ARG A 330 17.78 -16.82 -2.90
C ARG A 330 19.03 -17.66 -2.64
N ALA A 331 19.11 -18.32 -1.49
CA ALA A 331 20.22 -19.20 -1.14
C ALA A 331 20.33 -20.37 -2.14
N TYR A 332 19.20 -20.96 -2.54
CA TYR A 332 19.17 -21.96 -3.62
C TYR A 332 19.71 -21.41 -4.93
N MET A 333 19.25 -20.22 -5.35
CA MET A 333 19.71 -19.57 -6.58
C MET A 333 21.22 -19.28 -6.57
N LYS A 334 21.77 -18.89 -5.42
CA LYS A 334 23.21 -18.62 -5.21
C LYS A 334 24.05 -19.88 -5.06
N GLY A 335 23.43 -21.06 -5.05
CA GLY A 335 24.12 -22.33 -4.83
C GLY A 335 24.37 -22.68 -3.35
N GLN A 336 23.94 -21.83 -2.42
CA GLN A 336 24.22 -21.90 -0.99
C GLN A 336 23.30 -22.87 -0.24
N LEU A 337 22.12 -23.17 -0.79
CA LEU A 337 21.20 -24.19 -0.28
C LEU A 337 21.32 -25.46 -1.12
N ALA A 338 21.48 -26.61 -0.47
CA ALA A 338 21.43 -27.91 -1.11
C ALA A 338 20.03 -28.52 -0.94
N CYS A 339 19.43 -28.96 -2.04
CA CYS A 339 18.17 -29.71 -2.03
C CYS A 339 18.17 -30.75 -3.15
N GLY A 340 17.17 -31.62 -3.16
CA GLY A 340 16.95 -32.59 -4.22
C GLY A 340 16.57 -31.96 -5.56
N SER A 341 16.18 -32.80 -6.53
CA SER A 341 15.73 -32.32 -7.84
C SER A 341 14.47 -31.47 -7.69
N VAL A 342 14.55 -30.22 -8.16
CA VAL A 342 13.43 -29.28 -8.17
C VAL A 342 12.57 -29.53 -9.40
N ARG A 343 11.26 -29.70 -9.18
CA ARG A 343 10.29 -29.85 -10.29
C ARG A 343 9.91 -28.49 -10.84
N GLU A 344 10.78 -27.92 -11.68
CA GLU A 344 10.61 -26.56 -12.21
C GLU A 344 9.33 -26.37 -13.03
N ALA A 345 8.97 -27.33 -13.88
CA ALA A 345 7.75 -27.25 -14.70
C ALA A 345 6.49 -27.07 -13.85
N MET A 346 6.41 -27.80 -12.73
CA MET A 346 5.30 -27.66 -11.77
C MET A 346 5.31 -26.28 -11.09
N LEU A 347 6.49 -25.78 -10.71
CA LEU A 347 6.59 -24.44 -10.10
C LEU A 347 6.23 -23.32 -11.07
N TRP A 348 6.59 -23.44 -12.36
CA TRP A 348 6.19 -22.48 -13.40
C TRP A 348 4.68 -22.47 -13.63
N GLU A 349 4.06 -23.66 -13.67
CA GLU A 349 2.61 -23.80 -13.80
C GLU A 349 1.91 -23.18 -12.58
N ARG A 350 2.39 -23.46 -11.37
CA ARG A 350 1.86 -22.89 -10.12
C ARG A 350 2.02 -21.37 -10.08
N LEU A 351 3.19 -20.83 -10.42
CA LEU A 351 3.39 -19.38 -10.50
C LEU A 351 2.42 -18.73 -11.49
N SER A 352 2.23 -19.34 -12.67
CA SER A 352 1.31 -18.85 -13.70
C SER A 352 -0.15 -18.88 -13.22
N SER A 353 -0.56 -19.97 -12.55
CA SER A 353 -1.89 -20.10 -11.95
C SER A 353 -2.11 -19.06 -10.84
N THR A 354 -1.15 -18.90 -9.93
CA THR A 354 -1.20 -17.90 -8.86
C THR A 354 -1.33 -16.49 -9.43
N LYS A 355 -0.56 -16.11 -10.46
CA LYS A 355 -0.69 -14.80 -11.12
C LYS A 355 -2.11 -14.55 -11.64
N ARG A 356 -2.72 -15.54 -12.30
CA ARG A 356 -4.12 -15.44 -12.78
C ARG A 356 -5.11 -15.32 -11.63
N ALA A 357 -4.98 -16.17 -10.61
CA ALA A 357 -5.84 -16.17 -9.44
C ALA A 357 -5.78 -14.84 -8.67
N VAL A 358 -4.57 -14.30 -8.47
CA VAL A 358 -4.36 -13.00 -7.82
C VAL A 358 -5.03 -11.88 -8.62
N LYS A 359 -4.83 -11.81 -9.93
CA LYS A 359 -5.47 -10.78 -10.76
C LYS A 359 -7.00 -10.87 -10.71
N ALA A 360 -7.55 -12.09 -10.76
CA ALA A 360 -8.99 -12.31 -10.67
C ALA A 360 -9.56 -11.89 -9.30
N ALA A 361 -8.90 -12.28 -8.21
CA ALA A 361 -9.31 -11.91 -6.86
C ALA A 361 -9.24 -10.39 -6.62
N LEU A 362 -8.20 -9.72 -7.12
CA LEU A 362 -8.10 -8.25 -7.03
C LEU A 362 -9.19 -7.52 -7.83
N ALA A 363 -9.66 -8.10 -8.94
CA ALA A 363 -10.73 -7.54 -9.77
C ALA A 363 -12.13 -7.75 -9.15
N ASP A 364 -12.24 -8.71 -8.24
CA ASP A 364 -13.47 -9.07 -7.54
C ASP A 364 -13.51 -8.36 -6.17
N ASP A 365 -13.94 -7.09 -6.19
CA ASP A 365 -14.07 -6.21 -5.01
C ASP A 365 -12.82 -6.19 -4.11
N PHE A 366 -11.63 -6.20 -4.71
CA PHE A 366 -10.35 -6.16 -4.02
C PHE A 366 -10.20 -7.29 -2.97
N ASP A 367 -10.51 -8.54 -3.33
CA ASP A 367 -10.43 -9.67 -2.42
C ASP A 367 -8.97 -10.04 -2.06
N THR A 368 -8.41 -9.27 -1.14
CA THR A 368 -7.05 -9.45 -0.63
C THR A 368 -6.87 -10.75 0.18
N PRO A 369 -7.87 -11.29 0.91
CA PRO A 369 -7.74 -12.61 1.54
C PRO A 369 -7.40 -13.72 0.53
N ARG A 370 -8.17 -13.85 -0.55
CA ARG A 370 -7.89 -14.86 -1.60
C ARG A 370 -6.52 -14.67 -2.25
N VAL A 371 -6.08 -13.42 -2.40
CA VAL A 371 -4.74 -13.10 -2.90
C VAL A 371 -3.65 -13.61 -1.95
N VAL A 372 -3.79 -13.34 -0.65
CA VAL A 372 -2.83 -13.80 0.37
C VAL A 372 -2.77 -15.33 0.40
N ASP A 373 -3.92 -16.01 0.36
CA ASP A 373 -3.98 -17.48 0.36
C ASP A 373 -3.30 -18.08 -0.89
N ALA A 374 -3.50 -17.48 -2.07
CA ALA A 374 -2.85 -17.93 -3.31
C ALA A 374 -1.32 -17.76 -3.27
N ILE A 375 -0.83 -16.68 -2.64
CA ILE A 375 0.61 -16.41 -2.46
C ILE A 375 1.21 -17.38 -1.43
N LEU A 376 0.56 -17.57 -0.28
CA LEU A 376 1.00 -18.52 0.74
C LEU A 376 1.02 -19.95 0.19
N GLY A 377 0.05 -20.33 -0.64
CA GLY A 377 0.03 -21.63 -1.33
C GLY A 377 1.22 -21.82 -2.26
N LEU A 378 1.61 -20.78 -3.03
CA LEU A 378 2.80 -20.85 -3.87
C LEU A 378 4.10 -20.95 -3.04
N ALA A 379 4.19 -20.19 -1.95
CA ALA A 379 5.33 -20.25 -1.02
C ALA A 379 5.48 -21.64 -0.41
N HIS A 380 4.36 -22.25 0.01
CA HIS A 380 4.32 -23.60 0.55
C HIS A 380 4.86 -24.64 -0.45
N HIS A 381 4.39 -24.60 -1.70
CA HIS A 381 4.88 -25.50 -2.75
C HIS A 381 6.37 -25.28 -3.06
N GLY A 382 6.82 -24.02 -3.11
CA GLY A 382 8.23 -23.66 -3.29
C GLY A 382 9.11 -24.23 -2.17
N ASN A 383 8.73 -23.99 -0.91
CA ASN A 383 9.39 -24.55 0.28
C ASN A 383 9.49 -26.07 0.24
N GLY A 384 8.43 -26.76 -0.21
CA GLY A 384 8.44 -28.21 -0.37
C GLY A 384 9.49 -28.71 -1.37
N GLN A 385 9.83 -27.92 -2.40
CA GLN A 385 10.92 -28.26 -3.33
C GLN A 385 12.31 -27.95 -2.75
N LEU A 386 12.43 -26.94 -1.89
CA LEU A 386 13.70 -26.57 -1.25
C LEU A 386 14.09 -27.48 -0.08
N ARG A 387 13.13 -28.16 0.55
CA ARG A 387 13.37 -29.05 1.71
C ARG A 387 13.46 -30.53 1.37
N ALA A 388 13.15 -30.93 0.14
CA ALA A 388 13.18 -32.33 -0.27
C ALA A 388 14.62 -32.82 -0.44
N SER A 389 15.25 -33.30 0.64
CA SER A 389 16.41 -34.20 0.56
C SER A 389 15.92 -35.65 0.42
N PRO A 390 16.58 -36.51 -0.37
CA PRO A 390 16.29 -37.94 -0.35
C PRO A 390 16.68 -38.48 1.03
N LYS A 391 15.73 -39.03 1.78
CA LYS A 391 16.06 -39.84 2.97
C LYS A 391 16.92 -41.01 2.49
N LYS A 392 18.14 -41.14 3.01
CA LYS A 392 18.91 -42.38 2.84
C LYS A 392 18.12 -43.53 3.50
N PRO A 393 17.99 -44.70 2.87
CA PRO A 393 17.38 -45.85 3.53
C PRO A 393 18.35 -46.33 4.63
N GLY A 394 18.00 -46.10 5.91
CA GLY A 394 18.67 -46.75 7.04
C GLY A 394 19.03 -45.90 8.27
N GLU A 395 18.93 -44.57 8.24
CA GLU A 395 19.23 -43.76 9.43
C GLU A 395 18.02 -43.69 10.38
N ARG A 396 18.19 -44.20 11.60
CA ARG A 396 17.26 -43.93 12.72
C ARG A 396 17.39 -42.45 13.12
N PRO A 397 16.30 -41.76 13.50
CA PRO A 397 16.38 -40.36 13.87
C PRO A 397 17.23 -40.18 15.13
N ASP A 398 18.19 -39.26 15.05
CA ASP A 398 18.97 -38.80 16.21
C ASP A 398 18.06 -37.95 17.13
N ARG A 399 18.22 -38.10 18.43
CA ARG A 399 17.40 -37.40 19.46
C ARG A 399 17.67 -35.89 19.51
N SER A 400 18.60 -35.37 18.71
CA SER A 400 18.89 -33.95 18.55
C SER A 400 17.94 -33.21 17.57
N ASP A 401 17.15 -33.94 16.75
CA ASP A 401 16.11 -33.39 15.87
C ASP A 401 14.83 -32.93 16.62
N LEU A 402 14.85 -32.89 17.95
CA LEU A 402 13.71 -32.52 18.80
C LEU A 402 13.57 -31.01 19.08
N LEU A 403 14.39 -30.15 18.46
CA LEU A 403 14.11 -28.71 18.41
C LEU A 403 13.30 -28.37 17.16
N LYS A 404 11.99 -28.64 17.25
CA LYS A 404 10.98 -28.25 16.26
C LYS A 404 10.91 -26.71 16.12
N PRO A 405 11.06 -26.14 14.92
CA PRO A 405 10.21 -25.00 14.54
C PRO A 405 8.80 -25.58 14.36
N LEU A 406 7.80 -25.00 15.02
CA LEU A 406 6.41 -25.44 14.95
C LEU A 406 6.01 -25.72 13.49
N SER A 407 5.63 -26.97 13.24
CA SER A 407 4.97 -27.38 12.00
C SER A 407 3.69 -26.57 11.84
N PHE A 408 3.58 -25.90 10.71
CA PHE A 408 2.41 -25.17 10.26
C PHE A 408 1.35 -26.19 9.78
N ASP A 409 0.70 -26.87 10.73
CA ASP A 409 -0.55 -27.58 10.47
C ASP A 409 -1.71 -26.62 10.72
N ILE A 410 -1.95 -25.72 9.77
CA ILE A 410 -3.26 -25.07 9.65
C ILE A 410 -4.06 -25.94 8.68
N GLU A 411 -5.07 -26.63 9.21
CA GLU A 411 -6.14 -27.23 8.42
C GLU A 411 -6.79 -26.13 7.56
N PHE A 412 -6.30 -25.96 6.34
CA PHE A 412 -7.05 -25.25 5.31
C PHE A 412 -8.22 -26.14 4.92
N GLY A 413 -9.42 -25.75 5.30
CA GLY A 413 -10.66 -26.29 4.77
C GLY A 413 -10.76 -26.02 3.26
N LEU A 414 -10.08 -26.82 2.44
CA LEU A 414 -10.33 -26.87 1.01
C LEU A 414 -11.66 -27.60 0.75
N PRO A 415 -12.52 -27.10 -0.17
CA PRO A 415 -13.72 -27.80 -0.60
C PRO A 415 -13.39 -29.19 -1.18
N THR A 416 -14.22 -30.17 -0.83
CA THR A 416 -14.10 -31.60 -1.15
C THR A 416 -13.86 -31.92 -2.64
N ALA A 417 -14.24 -31.02 -3.55
CA ALA A 417 -14.09 -31.18 -4.99
C ALA A 417 -12.63 -31.25 -5.48
N ILE A 418 -11.67 -30.66 -4.75
CA ILE A 418 -10.24 -30.69 -5.14
C ILE A 418 -9.56 -32.00 -4.73
N LYS A 419 -10.08 -32.71 -3.71
CA LYS A 419 -9.52 -34.00 -3.25
C LYS A 419 -9.70 -35.11 -4.29
N THR A 420 -10.71 -35.02 -5.15
CA THR A 420 -11.06 -36.09 -6.10
C THR A 420 -10.23 -36.04 -7.39
N ALA A 421 -9.67 -34.90 -7.76
CA ALA A 421 -8.86 -34.75 -8.98
C ALA A 421 -7.43 -35.33 -8.86
N PHE A 422 -7.01 -35.79 -7.67
CA PHE A 422 -5.65 -36.24 -7.40
C PHE A 422 -5.42 -37.76 -7.52
N LYS A 423 -6.46 -38.55 -7.85
CA LYS A 423 -6.36 -40.02 -7.80
C LYS A 423 -5.96 -40.71 -9.10
N GLU A 424 -5.91 -40.00 -10.23
CA GLU A 424 -5.61 -40.63 -11.53
C GLU A 424 -4.51 -39.88 -12.29
N LEU A 425 -3.25 -40.24 -12.04
CA LEU A 425 -2.14 -40.04 -12.97
C LEU A 425 -1.08 -41.12 -12.68
N PRO A 426 -0.63 -41.91 -13.68
CA PRO A 426 0.32 -42.99 -13.45
C PRO A 426 1.71 -42.46 -13.09
N ARG A 427 2.36 -43.08 -12.10
CA ARG A 427 3.77 -42.85 -11.79
C ARG A 427 4.63 -43.71 -12.72
N HIS A 428 5.42 -43.06 -13.56
CA HIS A 428 6.58 -43.70 -14.18
C HIS A 428 7.82 -43.39 -13.35
N ASP A 429 8.44 -44.42 -12.78
CA ASP A 429 9.75 -44.35 -12.16
C ASP A 429 10.82 -44.23 -13.24
N LEU A 430 11.55 -43.12 -13.22
CA LEU A 430 12.81 -42.95 -13.96
C LEU A 430 13.94 -42.77 -12.95
N LEU A 431 14.93 -43.64 -13.08
CA LEU A 431 16.15 -43.70 -12.28
C LEU A 431 16.85 -42.32 -12.25
N GLN A 432 17.23 -41.88 -11.05
CA GLN A 432 17.69 -40.54 -10.76
C GLN A 432 19.24 -40.48 -10.71
N GLU A 433 19.85 -39.83 -11.71
CA GLU A 433 21.26 -39.45 -11.70
C GLU A 433 21.51 -38.30 -10.70
N PRO A 434 22.63 -38.30 -9.94
CA PRO A 434 22.94 -37.23 -9.00
C PRO A 434 23.55 -36.02 -9.73
N GLY A 435 22.84 -34.88 -9.68
CA GLY A 435 23.40 -33.57 -10.03
C GLY A 435 23.10 -33.07 -11.44
N GLY A 436 21.82 -32.96 -11.80
CA GLY A 436 21.42 -32.13 -12.95
C GLY A 436 21.74 -30.64 -12.74
N PRO A 437 21.96 -29.86 -13.81
CA PRO A 437 22.24 -28.42 -13.70
C PRO A 437 21.07 -27.72 -12.97
N ARG A 438 21.39 -27.00 -11.89
CA ARG A 438 20.42 -26.15 -11.19
C ARG A 438 19.94 -25.08 -12.15
N SER A 439 18.64 -24.99 -12.42
CA SER A 439 18.06 -23.85 -13.15
C SER A 439 17.32 -22.93 -12.16
N PRO A 440 17.99 -21.86 -11.70
CA PRO A 440 17.45 -20.95 -10.66
C PRO A 440 16.30 -20.06 -11.15
N ALA A 441 15.91 -20.16 -12.43
CA ALA A 441 15.05 -19.20 -13.09
C ALA A 441 13.64 -19.12 -12.49
N VAL A 442 13.04 -20.26 -12.12
CA VAL A 442 11.67 -20.28 -11.57
C VAL A 442 11.61 -19.62 -10.20
N PHE A 443 12.60 -19.85 -9.33
CA PHE A 443 12.68 -19.18 -8.03
C PHE A 443 12.95 -17.70 -8.16
N GLY A 444 13.79 -17.28 -9.12
CA GLY A 444 13.96 -15.86 -9.45
C GLY A 444 12.66 -15.18 -9.85
N ALA A 445 11.83 -15.86 -10.66
CA ALA A 445 10.52 -15.35 -11.07
C ALA A 445 9.50 -15.32 -9.91
N ILE A 446 9.54 -16.30 -9.00
CA ILE A 446 8.70 -16.32 -7.79
C ILE A 446 9.09 -15.17 -6.85
N ILE A 447 10.39 -15.00 -6.56
CA ILE A 447 10.91 -13.93 -5.71
C ILE A 447 10.49 -12.57 -6.26
N SER A 448 10.77 -12.32 -7.54
CA SER A 448 10.42 -11.06 -8.19
C SER A 448 8.91 -10.79 -8.15
N TYR A 449 8.09 -11.83 -8.36
CA TYR A 449 6.64 -11.69 -8.27
C TYR A 449 6.16 -11.35 -6.85
N PHE A 450 6.71 -12.00 -5.82
CA PHE A 450 6.36 -11.73 -4.42
C PHE A 450 6.77 -10.32 -4.02
N GLU A 451 8.02 -9.94 -4.28
CA GLU A 451 8.52 -8.60 -3.98
C GLU A 451 7.68 -7.53 -4.67
N GLN A 452 7.39 -7.70 -5.96
CA GLN A 452 6.57 -6.76 -6.71
C GLN A 452 5.14 -6.65 -6.14
N PHE A 453 4.53 -7.78 -5.77
CA PHE A 453 3.19 -7.77 -5.17
C PHE A 453 3.19 -7.07 -3.81
N PHE A 454 4.09 -7.44 -2.91
CA PHE A 454 4.12 -6.86 -1.57
C PHE A 454 4.49 -5.37 -1.60
N GLU A 455 5.44 -4.97 -2.45
CA GLU A 455 5.75 -3.56 -2.70
C GLU A 455 4.55 -2.80 -3.31
N THR A 456 3.74 -3.48 -4.12
CA THR A 456 2.48 -2.91 -4.64
C THR A 456 1.56 -2.54 -3.50
N VAL A 457 1.31 -3.46 -2.56
CA VAL A 457 0.46 -3.22 -1.38
C VAL A 457 1.20 -2.53 -0.22
N GLY A 458 2.38 -1.98 -0.45
CA GLY A 458 3.14 -1.18 0.51
C GLY A 458 3.76 -1.97 1.67
N ILE A 459 4.06 -3.25 1.44
CA ILE A 459 4.73 -4.15 2.38
C ILE A 459 6.16 -4.41 1.90
N SER A 460 7.14 -4.17 2.76
CA SER A 460 8.55 -4.40 2.44
C SER A 460 9.00 -5.75 3.00
N LEU A 461 9.18 -6.75 2.14
CA LEU A 461 9.68 -8.07 2.57
C LEU A 461 11.21 -8.12 2.78
N ALA A 462 11.94 -7.13 2.29
CA ALA A 462 13.40 -7.20 2.13
C ALA A 462 14.23 -6.89 3.39
N ASN A 463 13.64 -6.55 4.54
CA ASN A 463 14.40 -6.08 5.71
C ASN A 463 13.88 -6.68 7.04
N GLN A 464 13.95 -8.00 7.21
CA GLN A 464 13.79 -8.62 8.53
C GLN A 464 15.13 -9.10 9.12
N GLN A 465 16.23 -8.43 8.76
CA GLN A 465 17.40 -8.41 9.64
C GLN A 465 17.08 -7.50 10.82
N CYS A 466 17.10 -8.07 12.02
CA CYS A 466 17.37 -7.30 13.23
C CYS A 466 18.57 -6.38 12.96
N VAL A 467 18.46 -5.11 13.34
CA VAL A 467 19.55 -4.15 13.28
C VAL A 467 20.69 -4.65 14.18
N SER A 468 21.65 -5.34 13.59
CA SER A 468 23.04 -5.33 14.05
C SER A 468 23.79 -4.53 13.00
N GLY A 469 24.13 -3.29 13.34
CA GLY A 469 24.85 -2.39 12.46
C GLY A 469 26.21 -2.96 12.10
N ASP A 470 26.42 -3.23 10.80
CA ASP A 470 27.66 -2.91 10.04
C ASP A 470 27.56 -3.24 8.52
N GLY A 471 26.35 -3.33 7.96
CA GLY A 471 26.15 -4.06 6.68
C GLY A 471 26.19 -3.26 5.38
N SER A 472 26.30 -1.92 5.38
CA SER A 472 26.04 -1.12 4.17
C SER A 472 27.12 -1.25 3.10
N GLU A 473 28.39 -1.20 3.49
CA GLU A 473 29.50 -1.09 2.53
C GLU A 473 29.93 -2.46 1.98
N ALA A 474 29.96 -3.49 2.84
CA ALA A 474 30.27 -4.87 2.45
C ALA A 474 29.21 -5.49 1.51
N THR A 475 27.94 -5.14 1.71
CA THR A 475 26.84 -5.64 0.86
C THR A 475 26.88 -4.99 -0.53
N LEU A 476 27.18 -3.69 -0.61
CA LEU A 476 27.36 -2.98 -1.88
C LEU A 476 28.57 -3.55 -2.65
N HIS A 477 29.68 -3.80 -1.97
CA HIS A 477 30.88 -4.40 -2.57
C HIS A 477 30.58 -5.80 -3.15
N GLY A 478 29.84 -6.62 -2.40
CA GLY A 478 29.43 -7.96 -2.85
C GLY A 478 28.52 -7.95 -4.08
N VAL A 479 27.55 -7.02 -4.14
CA VAL A 479 26.66 -6.87 -5.30
C VAL A 479 27.41 -6.38 -6.54
N VAL A 480 28.34 -5.43 -6.38
CA VAL A 480 29.18 -4.94 -7.47
C VAL A 480 30.08 -6.05 -8.02
N ASP A 481 30.70 -6.85 -7.15
CA ASP A 481 31.53 -7.99 -7.55
C ASP A 481 30.73 -9.05 -8.33
N GLU A 482 29.49 -9.32 -7.92
CA GLU A 482 28.61 -10.27 -8.60
C GLU A 482 28.18 -9.77 -9.99
N LEU A 483 27.86 -8.47 -10.12
CA LEU A 483 27.56 -7.83 -11.40
C LEU A 483 28.77 -7.84 -12.35
N VAL A 484 29.98 -7.59 -11.84
CA VAL A 484 31.22 -7.65 -12.62
C VAL A 484 31.49 -9.09 -13.09
N ARG A 485 31.33 -10.09 -12.22
CA ARG A 485 31.49 -11.52 -12.60
C ARG A 485 30.44 -11.96 -13.62
N PHE A 486 29.17 -11.59 -13.43
CA PHE A 486 28.10 -11.92 -14.37
C PHE A 486 28.39 -11.34 -15.76
N ARG A 487 28.77 -10.06 -15.83
CA ARG A 487 29.20 -9.40 -17.06
C ARG A 487 30.34 -10.13 -17.76
N GLN A 488 31.35 -10.59 -17.01
CA GLN A 488 32.48 -11.34 -17.57
C GLN A 488 32.03 -12.68 -18.16
N LYS A 489 31.17 -13.42 -17.46
CA LYS A 489 30.63 -14.71 -17.94
C LYS A 489 29.80 -14.55 -19.21
N VAL A 490 28.89 -13.57 -19.26
CA VAL A 490 28.08 -13.28 -20.46
C VAL A 490 28.97 -12.92 -21.63
N ARG A 491 29.98 -12.07 -21.41
CA ARG A 491 30.91 -11.67 -22.46
C ARG A 491 31.80 -12.82 -22.93
N GLN A 492 32.27 -13.69 -22.03
CA GLN A 492 33.01 -14.91 -22.38
C GLN A 492 32.13 -15.88 -23.16
N PHE A 493 30.87 -16.07 -22.77
CA PHE A 493 29.91 -16.91 -23.48
C PHE A 493 29.65 -16.42 -24.91
N VAL A 494 29.50 -15.11 -25.10
CA VAL A 494 29.30 -14.54 -26.43
C VAL A 494 30.56 -14.65 -27.30
N LEU A 495 31.75 -14.55 -26.69
CA LEU A 495 33.04 -14.60 -27.39
C LEU A 495 33.64 -16.02 -27.52
N ALA A 496 33.11 -17.01 -26.80
CA ALA A 496 33.52 -18.40 -26.91
C ALA A 496 33.08 -18.97 -28.26
N MET A 497 34.06 -19.44 -29.05
CA MET A 497 33.85 -19.91 -30.42
C MET A 497 33.51 -21.42 -30.40
N PRO A 498 32.41 -21.86 -31.02
CA PRO A 498 32.30 -23.22 -31.57
C PRO A 498 32.98 -23.27 -32.95
N GLU A 499 33.48 -24.43 -33.35
CA GLU A 499 33.97 -24.67 -34.71
C GLU A 499 32.79 -24.58 -35.71
N ALA A 500 32.55 -23.40 -36.28
CA ALA A 500 31.47 -23.16 -37.24
C ALA A 500 31.97 -22.36 -38.45
N THR A 501 31.44 -22.69 -39.63
CA THR A 501 31.78 -22.07 -40.92
C THR A 501 31.31 -20.61 -41.02
N GLY A 502 31.95 -19.83 -41.91
CA GLY A 502 31.94 -18.36 -41.91
C GLY A 502 30.57 -17.68 -41.86
N ASP A 503 29.56 -18.21 -42.55
CA ASP A 503 28.22 -17.59 -42.59
C ASP A 503 27.40 -17.87 -41.32
N ALA A 504 27.46 -19.10 -40.79
CA ALA A 504 26.83 -19.45 -39.50
C ALA A 504 27.45 -18.66 -38.34
N ARG A 505 28.76 -18.39 -38.41
CA ARG A 505 29.47 -17.55 -37.44
C ARG A 505 28.99 -16.10 -37.46
N ARG A 506 28.74 -15.54 -38.65
CA ARG A 506 28.27 -14.15 -38.81
C ARG A 506 26.85 -13.99 -38.26
N GLN A 507 25.98 -14.96 -38.50
CA GLN A 507 24.60 -14.94 -38.02
C GLN A 507 24.51 -15.12 -36.49
N GLN A 508 25.30 -16.03 -35.92
CA GLN A 508 25.37 -16.22 -34.47
C GLN A 508 25.92 -14.99 -33.71
N LEU A 509 26.85 -14.25 -34.31
CA LEU A 509 27.36 -13.00 -33.75
C LEU A 509 26.30 -11.89 -33.77
N LEU A 510 25.48 -11.80 -34.84
CA LEU A 510 24.37 -10.86 -34.92
C LEU A 510 23.29 -11.15 -33.87
N GLU A 511 22.95 -12.43 -33.65
CA GLU A 511 21.98 -12.83 -32.62
C GLU A 511 22.45 -12.56 -31.19
N ARG A 512 23.77 -12.63 -30.95
CA ARG A 512 24.37 -12.42 -29.62
C ARG A 512 24.82 -10.98 -29.37
N GLN A 513 24.77 -10.11 -30.37
CA GLN A 513 25.15 -8.70 -30.27
C GLN A 513 24.42 -7.93 -29.15
N PRO A 514 23.10 -8.12 -28.92
CA PRO A 514 22.39 -7.44 -27.83
C PRO A 514 22.96 -7.73 -26.43
N LEU A 515 23.57 -8.92 -26.23
CA LEU A 515 24.20 -9.29 -24.96
C LEU A 515 25.50 -8.54 -24.70
N LEU A 516 26.26 -8.23 -25.76
CA LEU A 516 27.47 -7.37 -25.66
C LEU A 516 27.09 -5.92 -25.39
N GLU A 517 26.03 -5.42 -26.03
CA GLU A 517 25.49 -4.09 -25.80
C GLU A 517 24.95 -3.92 -24.37
N ALA A 518 24.28 -4.94 -23.83
CA ALA A 518 23.87 -4.99 -22.42
C ALA A 518 25.07 -4.97 -21.47
N CYS A 519 26.13 -5.72 -21.78
CA CYS A 519 27.37 -5.70 -21.00
C CYS A 519 28.05 -4.31 -21.01
N ASP A 520 28.00 -3.59 -22.12
CA ASP A 520 28.60 -2.26 -22.23
C ASP A 520 27.73 -1.17 -21.60
N THR A 521 26.40 -1.33 -21.62
CA THR A 521 25.47 -0.48 -20.87
C THR A 521 25.67 -0.64 -19.36
N LEU A 522 25.80 -1.87 -18.86
CA LEU A 522 26.13 -2.13 -17.45
C LEU A 522 27.46 -1.49 -17.05
N ARG A 523 28.50 -1.59 -17.90
CA ARG A 523 29.79 -0.93 -17.66
C ARG A 523 29.64 0.58 -17.53
N ARG A 524 28.94 1.23 -18.47
CA ARG A 524 28.70 2.68 -18.42
C ARG A 524 27.90 3.09 -17.18
N GLY A 525 26.89 2.30 -16.81
CA GLY A 525 26.11 2.51 -15.59
C GLY A 525 26.97 2.47 -14.34
N LEU A 526 27.88 1.49 -14.22
CA LEU A 526 28.80 1.40 -13.08
C LEU A 526 29.82 2.56 -13.06
N THR A 527 30.33 2.98 -14.22
CA THR A 527 31.24 4.13 -14.32
C THR A 527 30.58 5.43 -13.87
N ALA A 528 29.29 5.64 -14.18
CA ALA A 528 28.54 6.81 -13.71
C ALA A 528 28.41 6.89 -12.17
N HIS A 529 28.63 5.77 -11.48
CA HIS A 529 28.63 5.67 -10.01
C HIS A 529 30.05 5.56 -9.44
N GLY A 530 31.08 5.97 -10.20
CA GLY A 530 32.47 6.00 -9.77
C GLY A 530 33.19 4.65 -9.81
N ILE A 531 32.58 3.59 -10.36
CA ILE A 531 33.14 2.23 -10.39
C ILE A 531 33.74 1.96 -11.77
N ASN A 532 35.07 1.91 -11.86
CA ASN A 532 35.80 1.69 -13.12
C ASN A 532 36.30 0.25 -13.27
N ILE A 533 35.78 -0.46 -14.28
CA ILE A 533 36.20 -1.83 -14.61
C ILE A 533 37.34 -1.78 -15.66
N LYS A 534 38.60 -1.98 -15.25
CA LYS A 534 39.75 -2.11 -16.18
C LYS A 534 39.84 -3.53 -16.76
N LYS A 535 40.21 -3.66 -18.04
CA LYS A 535 40.61 -4.93 -18.67
C LYS A 535 42.10 -5.16 -18.42
N GLN A 536 42.50 -6.26 -17.78
CA GLN A 536 43.88 -6.73 -17.84
C GLN A 536 44.07 -7.55 -19.12
N TYR A 537 44.95 -7.09 -20.02
CA TYR A 537 45.50 -7.92 -21.10
C TYR A 537 46.85 -8.45 -20.62
N ASN A 538 46.96 -9.77 -20.39
CA ASN A 538 48.25 -10.41 -20.26
C ASN A 538 48.76 -10.75 -21.66
N ILE A 539 49.74 -9.99 -22.15
CA ILE A 539 50.55 -10.39 -23.30
C ILE A 539 51.59 -11.38 -22.76
N HIS A 540 51.46 -12.67 -23.09
CA HIS A 540 52.56 -13.62 -22.96
C HIS A 540 53.43 -13.50 -24.22
N VAL A 541 54.61 -12.89 -24.08
CA VAL A 541 55.72 -13.15 -25.00
C VAL A 541 56.37 -14.44 -24.53
N GLY A 542 56.33 -15.47 -25.37
CA GLY A 542 56.87 -16.78 -25.04
C GLY A 542 58.40 -16.80 -25.10
N THR A 543 59.00 -17.49 -24.14
CA THR A 543 60.27 -18.21 -24.33
C THR A 543 60.09 -19.62 -23.77
N ALA A 544 60.56 -20.59 -24.56
CA ALA A 544 60.33 -22.03 -24.39
C ALA A 544 60.85 -22.61 -23.07
N GLY A 545 60.18 -23.66 -22.57
CA GLY A 545 60.78 -24.61 -21.64
C GLY A 545 59.85 -25.20 -20.57
N SER A 546 59.51 -26.47 -20.75
CA SER A 546 59.13 -27.44 -19.70
C SER A 546 57.73 -27.41 -19.07
N LYS A 547 57.31 -28.63 -18.74
CA LYS A 547 55.99 -29.15 -18.37
C LYS A 547 55.57 -28.73 -16.95
N ASP A 548 54.34 -28.21 -16.82
CA ASP A 548 53.31 -28.57 -15.83
C ASP A 548 52.24 -27.46 -15.72
N LYS A 549 51.02 -27.74 -16.18
CA LYS A 549 49.89 -26.79 -16.09
C LYS A 549 49.04 -27.09 -14.86
N LYS A 550 49.28 -26.37 -13.77
CA LYS A 550 48.26 -26.03 -12.76
C LYS A 550 47.85 -24.57 -12.94
N THR A 551 46.61 -24.33 -13.34
CA THR A 551 46.06 -22.97 -13.50
C THR A 551 45.71 -22.40 -12.13
N LYS A 552 46.44 -21.37 -11.68
CA LYS A 552 46.13 -20.57 -10.49
C LYS A 552 45.49 -19.26 -10.96
N ILE A 553 44.27 -18.96 -10.50
CA ILE A 553 43.57 -17.69 -10.80
C ILE A 553 43.99 -16.65 -9.73
N SER A 554 44.62 -15.55 -10.14
CA SER A 554 45.00 -14.40 -9.30
C SER A 554 43.97 -13.26 -9.38
N GLY A 555 43.81 -12.49 -8.29
CA GLY A 555 42.69 -11.58 -8.00
C GLY A 555 42.73 -10.17 -8.61
N LEU A 556 41.60 -9.46 -8.48
CA LEU A 556 41.31 -8.09 -8.94
C LEU A 556 41.58 -7.04 -7.85
N ARG A 557 41.89 -5.79 -8.25
CA ARG A 557 42.00 -4.61 -7.37
C ARG A 557 41.01 -3.53 -7.81
N MET A 558 40.16 -3.06 -6.89
CA MET A 558 39.29 -1.90 -7.05
C MET A 558 39.98 -0.65 -6.48
N GLU A 559 39.81 0.51 -7.11
CA GLU A 559 40.29 1.79 -6.59
C GLU A 559 39.12 2.78 -6.52
N HIS A 560 38.89 3.36 -5.34
CA HIS A 560 37.99 4.48 -5.11
C HIS A 560 38.81 5.77 -5.12
N SER A 561 38.38 6.78 -5.89
CA SER A 561 38.96 8.12 -5.84
C SER A 561 38.35 8.91 -4.68
N HIS A 562 39.11 9.14 -3.62
CA HIS A 562 38.78 10.11 -2.56
C HIS A 562 39.65 11.36 -2.73
N GLU A 563 39.03 12.53 -2.91
CA GLU A 563 39.66 13.83 -2.67
C GLU A 563 39.43 14.24 -1.20
N PRO A 564 40.46 14.70 -0.46
CA PRO A 564 40.29 15.12 0.92
C PRO A 564 39.87 16.59 1.04
N ALA A 565 38.88 16.84 1.91
CA ALA A 565 38.43 18.16 2.30
C ALA A 565 39.46 18.89 3.17
N HIS A 566 39.84 20.11 2.78
CA HIS A 566 40.63 21.02 3.61
C HIS A 566 39.70 22.00 4.35
N ASP A 567 39.82 21.99 5.67
CA ASP A 567 39.26 22.94 6.63
C ASP A 567 39.98 24.31 6.53
N LYS A 568 39.22 25.40 6.33
CA LYS A 568 39.63 26.77 6.66
C LYS A 568 38.43 27.60 7.10
N THR A 569 38.62 28.25 8.24
CA THR A 569 37.71 29.09 9.00
C THR A 569 37.69 30.57 8.55
N HIS A 570 36.54 31.23 8.82
CA HIS A 570 36.30 32.69 8.98
C HIS A 570 36.04 33.59 7.73
N PRO A 571 35.41 34.79 7.87
CA PRO A 571 33.96 35.01 7.81
C PRO A 571 33.54 36.16 6.84
N CYS A 572 32.26 36.53 6.83
CA CYS A 572 31.68 37.84 6.42
C CYS A 572 30.91 37.93 5.08
N SER A 573 29.67 38.43 5.23
CA SER A 573 28.82 39.25 4.33
C SER A 573 28.87 39.10 2.80
N SER A 574 27.71 38.84 2.19
CA SER A 574 27.02 39.80 1.30
C SER A 574 25.80 39.17 0.62
N GLN A 575 24.79 40.02 0.40
CA GLN A 575 23.59 39.76 -0.38
C GLN A 575 23.93 39.28 -1.81
N SER A 576 23.11 38.42 -2.42
CA SER A 576 22.27 38.76 -3.59
C SER A 576 21.74 37.55 -4.37
N ARG A 577 20.60 37.78 -5.03
CA ARG A 577 19.71 36.89 -5.80
C ARG A 577 20.37 36.30 -7.05
N LEU A 578 19.87 35.14 -7.52
CA LEU A 578 19.82 34.72 -8.94
C LEU A 578 18.77 33.60 -9.10
N TYR A 579 17.57 33.89 -9.60
CA TYR A 579 17.10 33.84 -11.00
C TYR A 579 17.25 32.49 -11.71
N VAL A 580 16.08 31.86 -11.93
CA VAL A 580 15.82 30.75 -12.85
C VAL A 580 15.98 31.24 -14.29
N LYS A 581 16.75 30.52 -15.11
CA LYS A 581 16.78 30.71 -16.56
C LYS A 581 16.33 29.42 -17.25
N ALA A 582 15.10 29.45 -17.74
CA ALA A 582 14.58 28.48 -18.69
C ALA A 582 15.27 28.68 -20.06
N SER A 583 15.59 27.59 -20.75
CA SER A 583 16.02 27.63 -22.15
C SER A 583 15.09 26.77 -22.99
N CYS A 584 14.16 27.42 -23.69
CA CYS A 584 13.59 26.91 -24.94
C CYS A 584 14.70 26.81 -25.99
N ARG A 585 14.71 25.73 -26.77
CA ARG A 585 15.22 25.74 -28.15
C ARG A 585 14.27 24.92 -29.02
N GLY A 586 13.67 25.59 -29.99
CA GLY A 586 13.08 24.98 -31.17
C GLY A 586 14.04 25.14 -32.36
N CYS A 587 14.00 24.15 -33.25
CA CYS A 587 13.89 24.29 -34.69
C CYS A 587 13.00 23.15 -35.16
#